data_AF-A0A1F3Y6V4-F1
#
_entry.id   AF-A0A1F3Y6V4-F1
#
_cell.length_a   1.000
_cell.length_b   1.000
_cell.length_c   1.000
_cell.angle_alpha   90.00
_cell.angle_beta   90.00
_cell.angle_gamma   90.00
#
_symmetry.space_group_name_H-M   'P 1'
#
loop_
_entity.id
_entity.type
_entity.pdbx_description
1 polymer ?
#
loop_
_entity_poly.entity_id
_entity_poly.type
_entity_poly.pdbx_seq_one_letter_code
_entity_poly.pdbx_strand_id
1 'polypeptide(L)'
;MRQKLTEEQFRVSCGGGTEPPFDNAYWDNKVPGIYVDAISGEPLFSSLDKFDSGTGWPSFARPLDEANIIRRSDKSLLAERTEIRSKYGQAHLGHVFEDGPPPTGLRYCVNSASLRFIPASKLAEEGYGRYLKSFGREMGCFAAGCFWGAQDMLSKVPGVLSSRVGYAGGEVVNPSYEDVCTGTTGHTEAVEVIFDPERISYKELVRYFFSFHDPTTPNRQGHDVGSQYRSAIYYFDDEQRTAAESVKSEMERSGKWHSIVTEIAPSGRFYPAEEYHQDYLKKNPGAYSCHYPRW
;
A
#
# COMPACT_ATOMS: atom_id res chain seq x y z
N MET A 1 18.24 3.12 -5.35
CA MET A 1 19.44 2.26 -5.51
C MET A 1 18.97 0.82 -5.63
N ARG A 2 19.43 0.06 -6.64
CA ARG A 2 19.22 -1.40 -6.67
C ARG A 2 20.08 -2.02 -5.58
N GLN A 3 19.49 -2.81 -4.68
CA GLN A 3 20.25 -3.57 -3.69
C GLN A 3 21.17 -4.55 -4.42
N LYS A 4 22.44 -4.67 -4.00
CA LYS A 4 23.32 -5.72 -4.54
C LYS A 4 22.79 -7.07 -4.04
N LEU A 5 22.44 -7.96 -4.97
CA LEU A 5 22.08 -9.34 -4.64
C LEU A 5 23.28 -10.04 -3.98
N THR A 6 23.01 -10.91 -3.01
CA THR A 6 24.03 -11.85 -2.53
C THR A 6 24.35 -12.89 -3.61
N GLU A 7 25.47 -13.59 -3.48
CA GLU A 7 25.85 -14.65 -4.42
C GLU A 7 24.76 -15.71 -4.55
N GLU A 8 24.13 -16.09 -3.43
CA GLU A 8 23.04 -17.07 -3.42
C GLU A 8 21.77 -16.53 -4.09
N GLN A 9 21.39 -15.28 -3.82
CA GLN A 9 20.27 -14.64 -4.50
C GLN A 9 20.49 -14.56 -6.01
N PHE A 10 21.71 -14.28 -6.46
CA PHE A 10 22.06 -14.26 -7.88
C PHE A 10 22.01 -15.67 -8.50
N ARG A 11 22.63 -16.67 -7.84
CA ARG A 11 22.67 -18.07 -8.29
C ARG A 11 21.26 -18.63 -8.47
N VAL A 12 20.36 -18.36 -7.53
CA VAL A 12 18.97 -18.81 -7.57
C VAL A 12 18.15 -17.96 -8.54
N SER A 13 18.00 -16.66 -8.28
CA SER A 13 17.07 -15.79 -9.01
C SER A 13 17.44 -15.61 -10.48
N CYS A 14 18.73 -15.49 -10.80
CA CYS A 14 19.21 -15.29 -12.17
C CYS A 14 19.69 -16.59 -12.81
N GLY A 15 20.33 -17.47 -12.04
CA GLY A 15 20.93 -18.71 -12.53
C GLY A 15 19.99 -19.93 -12.57
N GLY A 16 18.77 -19.83 -12.02
CA GLY A 16 17.83 -20.96 -11.96
C GLY A 16 18.24 -22.05 -10.96
N GLY A 17 19.10 -21.71 -10.01
CA GLY A 17 19.49 -22.62 -8.93
C GLY A 17 18.37 -22.86 -7.91
N THR A 18 18.59 -23.83 -7.03
CA THR A 18 17.74 -24.10 -5.86
C THR A 18 18.58 -23.98 -4.59
N GLU A 19 18.06 -23.29 -3.58
CA GLU A 19 18.71 -23.16 -2.26
C GLU A 19 18.58 -24.46 -1.44
N PRO A 20 19.41 -24.72 -0.42
CA PRO A 20 19.27 -25.90 0.42
C PRO A 20 17.94 -25.93 1.21
N PRO A 21 17.31 -27.12 1.37
CA PRO A 21 16.13 -27.26 2.21
C PRO A 21 16.50 -27.09 3.70
N PHE A 22 15.62 -26.50 4.50
CA PHE A 22 15.76 -26.25 5.94
C PHE A 22 16.93 -25.34 6.35
N ASP A 23 17.77 -24.91 5.40
CA ASP A 23 18.85 -23.95 5.59
C ASP A 23 18.64 -22.77 4.65
N ASN A 24 17.56 -22.04 4.90
CA ASN A 24 17.19 -20.84 4.15
C ASN A 24 16.39 -19.86 5.03
N ALA A 25 16.16 -18.65 4.53
CA ALA A 25 15.66 -17.55 5.35
C ALA A 25 14.18 -17.68 5.77
N TYR A 26 13.34 -18.38 4.98
CA TYR A 26 11.89 -18.29 5.15
C TYR A 26 11.15 -19.63 5.24
N TRP A 27 11.84 -20.77 5.30
CA TRP A 27 11.17 -22.08 5.43
C TRP A 27 10.27 -22.13 6.67
N ASP A 28 10.73 -21.65 7.83
CA ASP A 28 10.00 -21.67 9.10
C ASP A 28 9.30 -20.35 9.45
N ASN A 29 9.53 -19.27 8.70
CA ASN A 29 8.93 -17.96 8.99
C ASN A 29 7.39 -18.05 9.07
N LYS A 30 6.83 -17.59 10.20
CA LYS A 30 5.39 -17.50 10.50
C LYS A 30 4.89 -16.07 10.75
N VAL A 31 5.76 -15.07 10.59
CA VAL A 31 5.39 -13.67 10.83
C VAL A 31 4.33 -13.23 9.79
N PRO A 32 3.24 -12.54 10.21
CA PRO A 32 2.29 -11.98 9.26
C PRO A 32 2.93 -10.92 8.37
N GLY A 33 2.67 -11.02 7.07
CA GLY A 33 3.25 -10.16 6.05
C GLY A 33 3.19 -10.77 4.65
N ILE A 34 3.88 -10.14 3.70
CA ILE A 34 3.94 -10.59 2.31
C ILE A 34 5.38 -10.88 1.90
N TYR A 35 5.53 -11.68 0.85
CA TYR A 35 6.78 -11.95 0.18
C TYR A 35 6.75 -11.27 -1.18
N VAL A 36 7.75 -10.44 -1.43
CA VAL A 36 7.95 -9.73 -2.69
C VAL A 36 9.18 -10.26 -3.40
N ASP A 37 9.25 -10.05 -4.71
CA ASP A 37 10.44 -10.36 -5.49
C ASP A 37 11.65 -9.57 -4.95
N ALA A 38 12.77 -10.26 -4.72
CA ALA A 38 13.97 -9.65 -4.15
C ALA A 38 14.61 -8.58 -5.07
N ILE A 39 14.32 -8.59 -6.38
CA ILE A 39 14.90 -7.71 -7.40
C ILE A 39 13.95 -6.55 -7.74
N SER A 40 12.71 -6.86 -8.11
CA SER A 40 11.71 -5.90 -8.60
C SER A 40 10.85 -5.33 -7.47
N GLY A 41 10.71 -6.05 -6.36
CA GLY A 41 9.77 -5.72 -5.29
C GLY A 41 8.31 -5.99 -5.65
N GLU A 42 8.00 -6.68 -6.76
CA GLU A 42 6.61 -7.01 -7.07
C GLU A 42 6.05 -8.00 -6.02
N PRO A 43 4.79 -7.84 -5.58
CA PRO A 43 4.17 -8.70 -4.58
C PRO A 43 3.87 -10.09 -5.16
N LEU A 44 4.34 -11.15 -4.49
CA LEU A 44 4.28 -12.52 -5.00
C LEU A 44 3.38 -13.43 -4.14
N PHE A 45 3.60 -13.47 -2.81
CA PHE A 45 2.91 -14.39 -1.92
C PHE A 45 2.53 -13.75 -0.59
N SER A 46 1.51 -14.30 0.08
CA SER A 46 1.12 -13.92 1.42
C SER A 46 1.52 -14.99 2.43
N SER A 47 1.94 -14.57 3.63
CA SER A 47 2.09 -15.46 4.78
C SER A 47 0.79 -16.20 5.15
N LEU A 48 -0.38 -15.67 4.79
CA LEU A 48 -1.68 -16.29 5.05
C LEU A 48 -1.91 -17.56 4.20
N ASP A 49 -1.27 -17.62 3.03
CA ASP A 49 -1.34 -18.77 2.14
C ASP A 49 -0.11 -19.69 2.29
N LYS A 50 0.81 -19.35 3.20
CA LYS A 50 2.00 -20.16 3.50
C LYS A 50 1.60 -21.35 4.36
N PHE A 51 2.07 -22.53 4.00
CA PHE A 51 1.86 -23.75 4.78
C PHE A 51 3.14 -24.57 4.89
N ASP A 52 3.17 -25.52 5.82
CA ASP A 52 4.26 -26.47 5.95
C ASP A 52 4.02 -27.67 5.03
N SER A 53 4.87 -27.82 4.03
CA SER A 53 4.84 -28.93 3.07
C SER A 53 5.80 -30.06 3.44
N GLY A 54 6.62 -29.90 4.49
CA GLY A 54 7.69 -30.82 4.85
C GLY A 54 8.89 -30.82 3.90
N THR A 55 8.92 -29.96 2.88
CA THR A 55 10.02 -29.95 1.89
C THR A 55 11.25 -29.18 2.34
N GLY A 56 11.10 -28.28 3.33
CA GLY A 56 12.17 -27.40 3.79
C GLY A 56 12.32 -26.10 2.98
N TRP A 57 11.39 -25.81 2.06
CA TRP A 57 11.29 -24.51 1.37
C TRP A 57 9.96 -23.83 1.68
N PRO A 58 9.89 -22.48 1.66
CA PRO A 58 8.62 -21.79 1.80
C PRO A 58 7.65 -22.25 0.71
N SER A 59 6.48 -22.71 1.16
CA SER A 59 5.44 -23.29 0.31
C SER A 59 4.14 -22.53 0.48
N PHE A 60 3.51 -22.18 -0.64
CA PHE A 60 2.27 -21.39 -0.67
C PHE A 60 1.17 -22.10 -1.44
N ALA A 61 -0.08 -21.93 -1.03
CA ALA A 61 -1.23 -22.54 -1.70
C ALA A 61 -1.66 -21.78 -2.97
N ARG A 62 -1.33 -20.49 -3.05
CA ARG A 62 -1.61 -19.59 -4.17
C ARG A 62 -0.74 -18.33 -4.11
N PRO A 63 -0.55 -17.62 -5.23
CA PRO A 63 0.06 -16.30 -5.22
C PRO A 63 -0.89 -15.23 -4.67
N LEU A 64 -0.29 -14.11 -4.25
CA LEU A 64 -1.01 -12.92 -3.81
C LEU A 64 -1.72 -12.22 -4.99
N ASP A 65 -1.09 -12.27 -6.17
CA ASP A 65 -1.66 -11.83 -7.44
C ASP A 65 -1.15 -12.75 -8.57
N GLU A 66 -2.05 -13.51 -9.20
CA GLU A 66 -1.71 -14.39 -10.33
C GLU A 66 -1.10 -13.62 -11.51
N ALA A 67 -1.43 -12.34 -11.68
CA ALA A 67 -0.89 -11.52 -12.76
C ALA A 67 0.61 -11.23 -12.61
N ASN A 68 1.21 -11.51 -11.45
CA ASN A 68 2.65 -11.35 -11.18
C ASN A 68 3.45 -12.65 -11.33
N ILE A 69 2.79 -13.79 -11.61
CA ILE A 69 3.45 -15.09 -11.77
C ILE A 69 3.46 -15.51 -13.25
N ILE A 70 4.64 -15.83 -13.77
CA ILE A 70 4.81 -16.48 -15.07
C ILE A 70 5.08 -17.97 -14.85
N ARG A 71 4.33 -18.82 -15.53
CA ARG A 71 4.54 -20.28 -15.54
C ARG A 71 5.26 -20.71 -16.81
N ARG A 72 6.28 -21.55 -16.70
CA ARG A 72 7.02 -22.12 -17.84
C ARG A 72 7.18 -23.62 -17.68
N SER A 73 7.07 -24.35 -18.80
CA SER A 73 7.41 -25.78 -18.83
C SER A 73 8.91 -25.94 -18.65
N ASP A 74 9.30 -26.77 -17.69
CA ASP A 74 10.68 -27.15 -17.36
C ASP A 74 10.86 -28.64 -17.63
N LYS A 75 11.72 -28.94 -18.61
CA LYS A 75 12.04 -30.30 -19.09
C LYS A 75 13.49 -30.69 -18.78
N SER A 76 14.13 -29.98 -17.84
CA SER A 76 15.53 -30.25 -17.45
C SER A 76 15.71 -31.58 -16.72
N LEU A 77 14.63 -32.14 -16.16
CA LEU A 77 14.60 -33.45 -15.49
C LEU A 77 13.69 -34.44 -16.24
N LEU A 78 13.77 -35.72 -15.86
CA LEU A 78 12.98 -36.81 -16.47
C LEU A 78 11.46 -36.62 -16.36
N ALA A 79 11.00 -35.85 -15.37
CA ALA A 79 9.59 -35.47 -15.20
C ALA A 79 9.41 -33.99 -15.56
N GLU A 80 8.37 -33.70 -16.34
CA GLU A 80 7.99 -32.32 -16.68
C GLU A 80 7.52 -31.60 -15.42
N ARG A 81 8.14 -30.45 -15.13
CA ARG A 81 7.80 -29.56 -14.02
C ARG A 81 7.33 -28.22 -14.57
N THR A 82 6.61 -27.47 -13.76
CA THR A 82 6.23 -26.10 -14.10
C THR A 82 7.05 -25.12 -13.26
N GLU A 83 8.02 -24.46 -13.88
CA GLU A 83 8.77 -23.36 -13.30
C GLU A 83 7.83 -22.16 -13.08
N ILE A 84 8.00 -21.49 -11.94
CA ILE A 84 7.39 -20.20 -11.65
C ILE A 84 8.45 -19.11 -11.61
N ARG A 85 8.16 -17.98 -12.26
CA ARG A 85 9.02 -16.79 -12.30
C ARG A 85 8.22 -15.54 -11.98
N SER A 86 8.89 -14.52 -11.45
CA SER A 86 8.30 -13.19 -11.30
C SER A 86 8.14 -12.51 -12.66
N LYS A 87 7.11 -11.69 -12.83
CA LYS A 87 6.79 -11.09 -14.13
C LYS A 87 7.73 -9.95 -14.50
N TYR A 88 7.96 -9.03 -13.58
CA TYR A 88 8.79 -7.85 -13.84
C TYR A 88 10.27 -8.13 -13.59
N GLY A 89 10.58 -8.89 -12.54
CA GLY A 89 11.95 -9.29 -12.21
C GLY A 89 12.49 -10.40 -13.11
N GLN A 90 11.60 -11.21 -13.73
CA GLN A 90 11.96 -12.45 -14.43
C GLN A 90 12.80 -13.42 -13.57
N ALA A 91 12.75 -13.26 -12.24
CA ALA A 91 13.51 -14.05 -11.30
C ALA A 91 12.96 -15.47 -11.28
N HIS A 92 13.84 -16.47 -11.30
CA HIS A 92 13.45 -17.83 -10.97
C HIS A 92 12.98 -17.87 -9.52
N LEU A 93 11.72 -18.26 -9.30
CA LEU A 93 11.15 -18.36 -7.95
C LEU A 93 11.24 -19.80 -7.45
N GLY A 94 10.90 -20.77 -8.30
CA GLY A 94 10.84 -22.19 -7.95
C GLY A 94 9.88 -22.92 -8.88
N HIS A 95 9.05 -23.79 -8.33
CA HIS A 95 8.10 -24.59 -9.12
C HIS A 95 6.73 -24.72 -8.45
N VAL A 96 5.71 -24.96 -9.26
CA VAL A 96 4.35 -25.29 -8.80
C VAL A 96 4.05 -26.77 -9.03
N PHE A 97 3.37 -27.38 -8.06
CA PHE A 97 2.99 -28.80 -8.03
C PHE A 97 1.50 -28.96 -7.71
N GLU A 98 0.90 -30.08 -8.11
CA GLU A 98 -0.53 -30.41 -7.90
C GLU A 98 -0.79 -31.25 -6.63
N ASP A 99 0.15 -31.22 -5.68
CA ASP A 99 0.11 -31.94 -4.40
C ASP A 99 -0.13 -31.00 -3.20
N GLY A 100 -0.74 -29.83 -3.45
CA GLY A 100 -1.03 -28.84 -2.44
C GLY A 100 -2.32 -29.08 -1.66
N PRO A 101 -2.56 -28.30 -0.60
CA PRO A 101 -3.78 -28.40 0.19
C PRO A 101 -5.01 -27.89 -0.59
N PRO A 102 -6.22 -28.35 -0.24
CA PRO A 102 -7.45 -27.72 -0.72
C PRO A 102 -7.53 -26.25 -0.24
N PRO A 103 -8.26 -25.37 -0.95
CA PRO A 103 -9.11 -25.67 -2.10
C PRO A 103 -8.39 -25.64 -3.46
N THR A 104 -7.16 -25.12 -3.53
CA THR A 104 -6.45 -24.96 -4.81
C THR A 104 -5.86 -26.28 -5.30
N GLY A 105 -5.44 -27.16 -4.39
CA GLY A 105 -4.66 -28.36 -4.72
C GLY A 105 -3.25 -28.03 -5.20
N LEU A 106 -2.84 -26.76 -5.15
CA LEU A 106 -1.56 -26.29 -5.69
C LEU A 106 -0.57 -26.01 -4.58
N ARG A 107 0.69 -26.37 -4.81
CA ARG A 107 1.82 -26.06 -3.96
C ARG A 107 2.87 -25.30 -4.75
N TYR A 108 3.01 -24.01 -4.45
CA TYR A 108 4.08 -23.17 -4.96
C TYR A 108 5.26 -23.34 -4.01
N CYS A 109 6.27 -24.10 -4.43
CA CYS A 109 7.50 -24.31 -3.68
C CYS A 109 8.54 -23.31 -4.16
N VAL A 110 8.92 -22.37 -3.30
CA VAL A 110 9.67 -21.16 -3.67
C VAL A 110 11.01 -21.13 -2.96
N ASN A 111 12.03 -20.57 -3.59
CA ASN A 111 13.30 -20.27 -2.96
C ASN A 111 13.22 -18.95 -2.19
N SER A 112 13.60 -18.96 -0.92
CA SER A 112 13.76 -17.78 -0.07
C SER A 112 14.75 -16.78 -0.66
N ALA A 113 15.81 -17.25 -1.32
CA ALA A 113 16.77 -16.41 -2.01
C ALA A 113 16.14 -15.52 -3.13
N SER A 114 14.98 -15.90 -3.66
CA SER A 114 14.26 -15.07 -4.65
C SER A 114 13.27 -14.10 -4.00
N LEU A 115 13.10 -14.17 -2.69
CA LEU A 115 12.09 -13.43 -1.94
C LEU A 115 12.72 -12.41 -1.00
N ARG A 116 11.97 -11.34 -0.76
CA ARG A 116 12.15 -10.43 0.36
C ARG A 116 10.86 -10.39 1.16
N PHE A 117 10.95 -10.62 2.45
CA PHE A 117 9.78 -10.58 3.33
C PHE A 117 9.53 -9.17 3.86
N ILE A 118 8.26 -8.75 3.85
CA ILE A 118 7.80 -7.48 4.41
C ILE A 118 6.75 -7.78 5.48
N PRO A 119 7.06 -7.54 6.77
CA PRO A 119 6.09 -7.70 7.84
C PRO A 119 4.84 -6.83 7.63
N ALA A 120 3.68 -7.32 8.06
CA ALA A 120 2.41 -6.59 7.94
C ALA A 120 2.49 -5.18 8.53
N SER A 121 3.26 -4.99 9.62
CA SER A 121 3.49 -3.69 10.27
C SER A 121 4.29 -2.70 9.43
N LYS A 122 4.95 -3.14 8.36
CA LYS A 122 5.80 -2.32 7.47
C LYS A 122 5.22 -2.15 6.06
N LEU A 123 4.07 -2.76 5.75
CA LEU A 123 3.46 -2.71 4.42
C LEU A 123 3.19 -1.28 3.95
N ALA A 124 2.57 -0.44 4.78
CA ALA A 124 2.30 0.96 4.40
C ALA A 124 3.59 1.75 4.15
N GLU A 125 4.59 1.59 5.01
CA GLU A 125 5.88 2.28 4.91
C GLU A 125 6.57 1.98 3.59
N GLU A 126 6.52 0.72 3.16
CA GLU A 126 7.15 0.24 1.93
C GLU A 126 6.28 0.37 0.67
N GLY A 127 5.08 0.95 0.76
CA GLY A 127 4.21 1.19 -0.41
C GLY A 127 3.29 0.01 -0.79
N TYR A 128 3.11 -0.94 0.11
CA TYR A 128 2.26 -2.12 -0.03
C TYR A 128 0.96 -2.02 0.79
N GLY A 129 0.55 -0.80 1.16
CA GLY A 129 -0.57 -0.57 2.08
C GLY A 129 -1.91 -1.16 1.63
N ARG A 130 -2.14 -1.34 0.33
CA ARG A 130 -3.34 -2.03 -0.20
C ARG A 130 -3.51 -3.47 0.32
N TYR A 131 -2.42 -4.12 0.75
CA TYR A 131 -2.44 -5.49 1.27
C TYR A 131 -2.65 -5.56 2.79
N LEU A 132 -2.73 -4.42 3.49
CA LEU A 132 -3.03 -4.40 4.92
C LEU A 132 -4.38 -5.04 5.23
N LYS A 133 -5.35 -4.94 4.31
CA LYS A 133 -6.72 -5.43 4.48
C LYS A 133 -6.77 -6.91 4.85
N SER A 134 -5.91 -7.71 4.21
CA SER A 134 -5.75 -9.14 4.50
C SER A 134 -5.27 -9.42 5.92
N PHE A 135 -4.69 -8.43 6.61
CA PHE A 135 -4.16 -8.51 7.97
C PHE A 135 -4.97 -7.69 8.98
N GLY A 136 -6.25 -7.42 8.69
CA GLY A 136 -7.19 -6.79 9.62
C GLY A 136 -6.96 -5.29 9.84
N ARG A 137 -6.32 -4.61 8.89
CA ARG A 137 -6.11 -3.16 8.91
C ARG A 137 -6.37 -2.60 7.53
N GLU A 138 -6.79 -1.35 7.42
CA GLU A 138 -6.94 -0.70 6.11
C GLU A 138 -6.17 0.61 6.07
N MET A 139 -5.85 1.05 4.85
CA MET A 139 -5.19 2.32 4.60
C MET A 139 -6.11 3.24 3.80
N GLY A 140 -6.18 4.50 4.19
CA GLY A 140 -6.86 5.56 3.43
C GLY A 140 -5.91 6.71 3.17
N CYS A 141 -6.10 7.42 2.05
CA CYS A 141 -5.28 8.58 1.68
C CYS A 141 -6.19 9.75 1.29
N PHE A 142 -6.07 10.84 2.04
CA PHE A 142 -6.98 11.98 2.00
C PHE A 142 -6.20 13.29 1.83
N ALA A 143 -6.60 14.15 0.89
CA ALA A 143 -6.09 15.50 0.72
C ALA A 143 -7.23 16.49 1.01
N ALA A 144 -6.99 17.41 1.95
CA ALA A 144 -8.03 18.30 2.48
C ALA A 144 -7.56 19.75 2.60
N GLY A 145 -6.53 20.17 1.87
CA GLY A 145 -5.79 21.40 2.12
C GLY A 145 -4.52 21.15 2.93
N CYS A 146 -4.12 22.12 3.76
CA CYS A 146 -2.92 21.98 4.60
C CYS A 146 -2.93 20.67 5.40
N PHE A 147 -1.95 19.80 5.17
CA PHE A 147 -1.91 18.47 5.79
C PHE A 147 -1.72 18.48 7.30
N TRP A 148 -1.30 19.60 7.91
CA TRP A 148 -1.09 19.71 9.35
C TRP A 148 -2.42 19.65 10.08
N GLY A 149 -3.38 20.48 9.66
CA GLY A 149 -4.73 20.46 10.20
C GLY A 149 -5.49 19.19 9.79
N ALA A 150 -5.31 18.71 8.57
CA ALA A 150 -5.93 17.47 8.12
C ALA A 150 -5.46 16.24 8.94
N GLN A 151 -4.15 16.13 9.22
CA GLN A 151 -3.60 15.06 10.05
C GLN A 151 -4.10 15.15 11.49
N ASP A 152 -4.14 16.35 12.05
CA ASP A 152 -4.67 16.57 13.40
C ASP A 152 -6.13 16.12 13.52
N MET A 153 -6.97 16.44 12.52
CA MET A 153 -8.36 16.02 12.47
C MET A 153 -8.52 14.51 12.34
N LEU A 154 -7.80 13.89 11.40
CA LEU A 154 -7.91 12.46 11.10
C LEU A 154 -7.31 11.58 12.20
N SER A 155 -6.17 11.97 12.77
CA SER A 155 -5.48 11.16 13.78
C SER A 155 -6.22 11.06 15.11
N LYS A 156 -7.19 11.95 15.37
CA LYS A 156 -8.05 11.92 16.56
C LYS A 156 -9.28 11.04 16.41
N VAL A 157 -9.55 10.52 15.22
CA VAL A 157 -10.73 9.68 14.96
C VAL A 157 -10.56 8.33 15.66
N PRO A 158 -11.51 7.91 16.53
CA PRO A 158 -11.47 6.58 17.13
C PRO A 158 -11.44 5.49 16.05
N GLY A 159 -10.46 4.59 16.13
CA GLY A 159 -10.24 3.53 15.14
C GLY A 159 -9.07 3.83 14.18
N VAL A 160 -8.63 5.07 14.06
CA VAL A 160 -7.35 5.40 13.39
C VAL A 160 -6.19 4.97 14.30
N LEU A 161 -5.29 4.15 13.75
CA LEU A 161 -4.16 3.53 14.45
C LEU A 161 -2.88 4.36 14.29
N SER A 162 -2.67 4.92 13.09
CA SER A 162 -1.54 5.80 12.79
C SER A 162 -1.85 6.70 11.60
N SER A 163 -1.12 7.80 11.48
CA SER A 163 -1.24 8.74 10.36
C SER A 163 0.13 9.28 9.96
N ARG A 164 0.35 9.55 8.68
CA ARG A 164 1.51 10.29 8.18
C ARG A 164 1.12 11.29 7.11
N VAL A 165 1.83 12.41 7.05
CA VAL A 165 1.64 13.44 6.02
C VAL A 165 2.65 13.29 4.88
N GLY A 166 2.28 13.75 3.70
CA GLY A 166 3.10 13.61 2.52
C GLY A 166 2.46 14.17 1.26
N TYR A 167 3.03 13.77 0.13
CA TYR A 167 2.70 14.27 -1.19
C TYR A 167 2.15 13.12 -2.05
N ALA A 168 0.99 13.34 -2.66
CA ALA A 168 0.31 12.33 -3.47
C ALA A 168 -0.33 12.94 -4.74
N GLY A 169 -0.64 12.08 -5.70
CA GLY A 169 -1.41 12.46 -6.90
C GLY A 169 -0.65 13.26 -7.95
N GLY A 170 0.64 13.52 -7.76
CA GLY A 170 1.52 14.15 -8.75
C GLY A 170 2.48 13.18 -9.42
N GLU A 171 3.32 13.71 -10.31
CA GLU A 171 4.20 12.93 -11.18
C GLU A 171 5.66 12.96 -10.75
N VAL A 172 6.09 14.03 -10.08
CA VAL A 172 7.49 14.21 -9.67
C VAL A 172 7.88 13.14 -8.65
N VAL A 173 9.04 12.51 -8.88
CA VAL A 173 9.55 11.46 -8.00
C VAL A 173 10.36 12.06 -6.85
N ASN A 174 10.05 11.66 -5.62
CA ASN A 174 10.68 12.16 -4.39
C ASN A 174 10.68 13.71 -4.29
N PRO A 175 9.50 14.36 -4.38
CA PRO A 175 9.43 15.81 -4.27
C PRO A 175 9.77 16.25 -2.83
N SER A 176 10.40 17.41 -2.69
CA SER A 176 10.51 18.14 -1.42
C SER A 176 9.29 19.03 -1.17
N TYR A 177 9.12 19.52 0.05
CA TYR A 177 8.11 20.53 0.35
C TYR A 177 8.25 21.76 -0.56
N GLU A 178 9.47 22.23 -0.79
CA GLU A 178 9.77 23.38 -1.64
C GLU A 178 9.35 23.13 -3.09
N ASP A 179 9.58 21.93 -3.62
CA ASP A 179 9.14 21.55 -4.97
C ASP A 179 7.61 21.61 -5.07
N VAL A 180 6.90 21.04 -4.09
CA VAL A 180 5.44 21.02 -4.07
C VAL A 180 4.86 22.43 -3.96
N CYS A 181 5.49 23.31 -3.19
CA CYS A 181 5.08 24.71 -3.06
C CYS A 181 5.13 25.51 -4.37
N THR A 182 5.91 25.07 -5.37
CA THR A 182 5.90 25.68 -6.71
C THR A 182 4.57 25.48 -7.45
N GLY A 183 3.77 24.48 -7.05
CA GLY A 183 2.54 24.07 -7.73
C GLY A 183 2.75 23.32 -9.05
N THR A 184 4.01 23.06 -9.45
CA THR A 184 4.33 22.45 -10.76
C THR A 184 4.47 20.93 -10.72
N THR A 185 4.55 20.33 -9.52
CA THR A 185 4.81 18.88 -9.37
C THR A 185 3.59 18.01 -9.62
N GLY A 186 2.39 18.61 -9.63
CA GLY A 186 1.10 17.93 -9.65
C GLY A 186 0.69 17.32 -8.31
N HIS A 187 1.57 17.29 -7.31
CA HIS A 187 1.27 16.71 -6.01
C HIS A 187 0.31 17.58 -5.21
N THR A 188 -0.45 16.93 -4.33
CA THR A 188 -1.19 17.56 -3.24
C THR A 188 -0.63 17.11 -1.90
N GLU A 189 -0.72 18.01 -0.93
CA GLU A 189 -0.60 17.65 0.47
C GLU A 189 -1.71 16.65 0.82
N ALA A 190 -1.30 15.51 1.37
CA ALA A 190 -2.17 14.40 1.68
C ALA A 190 -1.78 13.76 3.01
N VAL A 191 -2.74 13.07 3.61
CA VAL A 191 -2.59 12.30 4.83
C VAL A 191 -2.92 10.85 4.54
N GLU A 192 -1.97 9.95 4.77
CA GLU A 192 -2.26 8.53 4.86
C GLU A 192 -2.61 8.16 6.30
N VAL A 193 -3.69 7.40 6.46
CA VAL A 193 -4.13 6.84 7.74
C VAL A 193 -4.19 5.33 7.65
N ILE A 194 -3.70 4.66 8.68
CA ILE A 194 -3.96 3.24 8.91
C ILE A 194 -5.04 3.16 9.97
N PHE A 195 -6.10 2.41 9.71
CA PHE A 195 -7.24 2.29 10.62
C PHE A 195 -7.67 0.83 10.78
N ASP A 196 -8.42 0.58 11.86
CA ASP A 196 -9.03 -0.69 12.19
C ASP A 196 -10.47 -0.70 11.64
N PRO A 197 -10.77 -1.51 10.60
CA PRO A 197 -12.09 -1.55 9.97
C PRO A 197 -13.19 -2.11 10.89
N GLU A 198 -12.84 -2.81 11.99
CA GLU A 198 -13.81 -3.24 13.00
C GLU A 198 -14.24 -2.10 13.92
N ARG A 199 -13.44 -1.03 14.02
CA ARG A 199 -13.70 0.14 14.87
C ARG A 199 -14.25 1.33 14.08
N ILE A 200 -13.83 1.49 12.83
CA ILE A 200 -14.33 2.53 11.94
C ILE A 200 -14.27 2.06 10.48
N SER A 201 -15.40 2.15 9.78
CA SER A 201 -15.43 1.82 8.36
C SER A 201 -14.79 2.91 7.50
N TYR A 202 -14.26 2.54 6.33
CA TYR A 202 -13.76 3.52 5.36
C TYR A 202 -14.84 4.55 4.98
N LYS A 203 -16.10 4.11 4.86
CA LYS A 203 -17.23 5.01 4.57
C LYS A 203 -17.43 6.08 5.64
N GLU A 204 -17.29 5.71 6.91
CA GLU A 204 -17.36 6.67 8.03
C GLU A 204 -16.18 7.64 8.04
N LEU A 205 -14.96 7.16 7.74
CA LEU A 205 -13.80 8.03 7.54
C LEU A 205 -14.01 9.03 6.41
N VAL A 206 -14.58 8.61 5.28
CA VAL A 206 -14.90 9.53 4.17
C VAL A 206 -15.96 10.56 4.58
N ARG A 207 -16.99 10.15 5.33
CA ARG A 207 -17.98 11.12 5.87
C ARG A 207 -17.32 12.13 6.79
N TYR A 208 -16.43 11.68 7.67
CA TYR A 208 -15.68 12.57 8.54
C TYR A 208 -14.78 13.51 7.74
N PHE A 209 -14.11 13.02 6.69
CA PHE A 209 -13.33 13.84 5.76
C PHE A 209 -14.14 15.03 5.22
N PHE A 210 -15.37 14.79 4.73
CA PHE A 210 -16.25 15.87 4.26
C PHE A 210 -16.81 16.79 5.36
N SER A 211 -16.56 16.50 6.64
CA SER A 211 -17.05 17.28 7.77
C SER A 211 -16.08 18.35 8.25
N PHE A 212 -14.78 18.28 7.94
CA PHE A 212 -13.77 19.16 8.56
C PHE A 212 -13.03 20.10 7.60
N HIS A 213 -13.31 20.06 6.30
CA HIS A 213 -12.72 20.95 5.30
C HIS A 213 -13.81 21.47 4.35
N ASP A 214 -13.51 22.51 3.56
CA ASP A 214 -14.39 22.93 2.47
C ASP A 214 -14.06 22.12 1.19
N PRO A 215 -14.96 21.22 0.74
CA PRO A 215 -14.73 20.38 -0.43
C PRO A 215 -15.21 21.04 -1.74
N THR A 216 -15.60 22.32 -1.71
CA THR A 216 -16.18 23.05 -2.85
C THR A 216 -15.22 24.03 -3.51
N THR A 217 -14.07 24.30 -2.86
CA THR A 217 -13.07 25.25 -3.33
C THR A 217 -11.99 24.55 -4.18
N PRO A 218 -11.93 24.77 -5.51
CA PRO A 218 -10.91 24.15 -6.34
C PRO A 218 -9.53 24.70 -6.00
N ASN A 219 -8.55 23.79 -5.79
CA ASN A 219 -7.14 24.14 -5.55
C ASN A 219 -6.95 25.18 -4.43
N ARG A 220 -7.74 25.06 -3.36
CA ARG A 220 -7.71 25.98 -2.21
C ARG A 220 -8.35 25.34 -1.00
N GLN A 221 -7.81 25.66 0.19
CA GLN A 221 -8.51 25.49 1.46
C GLN A 221 -8.32 26.72 2.33
N GLY A 222 -9.40 27.45 2.63
CA GLY A 222 -9.31 28.70 3.39
C GLY A 222 -8.36 29.71 2.73
N HIS A 223 -7.32 30.12 3.46
CA HIS A 223 -6.28 31.03 2.98
C HIS A 223 -5.17 30.34 2.18
N ASP A 224 -5.12 29.00 2.18
CA ASP A 224 -4.10 28.22 1.51
C ASP A 224 -4.51 28.00 0.05
N VAL A 225 -3.82 28.66 -0.89
CA VAL A 225 -4.18 28.69 -2.32
C VAL A 225 -3.11 27.99 -3.15
N GLY A 226 -3.53 27.04 -3.99
CA GLY A 226 -2.65 26.29 -4.88
C GLY A 226 -3.15 24.85 -5.11
N SER A 227 -2.71 24.24 -6.21
CA SER A 227 -3.06 22.86 -6.57
C SER A 227 -2.63 21.84 -5.50
N GLN A 228 -1.63 22.19 -4.68
CA GLN A 228 -1.17 21.38 -3.57
C GLN A 228 -2.16 21.31 -2.39
N TYR A 229 -3.20 22.16 -2.37
CA TYR A 229 -4.21 22.21 -1.33
C TYR A 229 -5.59 21.72 -1.82
N ARG A 230 -5.63 20.99 -2.93
CA ARG A 230 -6.89 20.48 -3.48
C ARG A 230 -7.51 19.43 -2.56
N SER A 231 -8.83 19.31 -2.65
CA SER A 231 -9.57 18.21 -2.02
C SER A 231 -9.47 16.97 -2.89
N ALA A 232 -8.95 15.86 -2.35
CA ALA A 232 -8.85 14.58 -3.06
C ALA A 232 -8.96 13.37 -2.12
N ILE A 233 -9.42 12.25 -2.66
CA ILE A 233 -9.44 10.93 -2.02
C ILE A 233 -8.73 9.95 -2.96
N TYR A 234 -7.69 9.30 -2.44
CA TYR A 234 -6.88 8.32 -3.18
C TYR A 234 -7.20 6.90 -2.71
N TYR A 235 -7.95 6.13 -3.51
CA TYR A 235 -8.47 4.82 -3.12
C TYR A 235 -7.49 3.67 -3.44
N PHE A 236 -7.40 2.67 -2.55
CA PHE A 236 -6.51 1.51 -2.68
C PHE A 236 -7.16 0.29 -3.35
N ASP A 237 -8.49 0.24 -3.39
CA ASP A 237 -9.29 -0.80 -4.03
C ASP A 237 -10.64 -0.26 -4.54
N ASP A 238 -11.38 -1.08 -5.28
CA ASP A 238 -12.68 -0.70 -5.84
C ASP A 238 -13.75 -0.47 -4.76
N GLU A 239 -13.66 -1.15 -3.61
CA GLU A 239 -14.60 -0.95 -2.49
C GLU A 239 -14.46 0.46 -1.91
N GLN A 240 -13.22 0.93 -1.74
CA GLN A 240 -12.93 2.30 -1.33
C GLN A 240 -13.40 3.33 -2.36
N ARG A 241 -13.22 3.07 -3.67
CA ARG A 241 -13.75 3.95 -4.73
C ARG A 241 -15.27 4.11 -4.58
N THR A 242 -15.99 2.99 -4.53
CA THR A 242 -17.46 2.99 -4.44
C THR A 242 -17.95 3.63 -3.15
N ALA A 243 -17.27 3.40 -2.02
CA ALA A 243 -17.61 4.06 -0.76
C ALA A 243 -17.39 5.58 -0.83
N ALA A 244 -16.29 6.04 -1.42
CA ALA A 244 -15.98 7.46 -1.56
C ALA A 244 -16.99 8.17 -2.47
N GLU A 245 -17.29 7.59 -3.64
CA GLU A 245 -18.29 8.11 -4.57
C GLU A 245 -19.68 8.16 -3.93
N SER A 246 -20.08 7.09 -3.23
CA SER A 246 -21.36 7.02 -2.53
C SER A 246 -21.50 8.13 -1.49
N VAL A 247 -20.46 8.41 -0.69
CA VAL A 247 -20.49 9.45 0.32
C VAL A 247 -20.47 10.83 -0.32
N LYS A 248 -19.67 11.05 -1.38
CA LYS A 248 -19.69 12.31 -2.13
C LYS A 248 -21.11 12.65 -2.61
N SER A 249 -21.81 11.70 -3.24
CA SER A 249 -23.20 11.89 -3.68
C SER A 249 -24.21 12.01 -2.53
N GLU A 250 -23.95 11.44 -1.36
CA GLU A 250 -24.75 11.67 -0.14
C GLU A 250 -24.59 13.12 0.35
N MET A 251 -23.36 13.62 0.38
CA MET A 251 -23.04 14.98 0.81
C MET A 251 -23.60 16.04 -0.14
N GLU A 252 -23.54 15.83 -1.46
CA GLU A 252 -24.15 16.72 -2.45
C GLU A 252 -25.68 16.77 -2.30
N ARG A 253 -26.34 15.61 -2.12
CA ARG A 253 -27.80 15.54 -1.92
C ARG A 253 -28.27 16.13 -0.60
N SER A 254 -27.40 16.16 0.42
CA SER A 254 -27.74 16.76 1.72
C SER A 254 -27.96 18.27 1.64
N GLY A 255 -27.48 18.93 0.58
CA GLY A 255 -27.53 20.39 0.42
C GLY A 255 -26.52 21.15 1.28
N LYS A 256 -25.73 20.47 2.12
CA LYS A 256 -24.67 21.08 2.92
C LYS A 256 -23.56 21.70 2.05
N TRP A 257 -23.24 21.03 0.96
CA TRP A 257 -22.26 21.46 -0.03
C TRP A 257 -22.94 21.56 -1.40
N HIS A 258 -22.73 22.68 -2.11
CA HIS A 258 -23.45 22.93 -3.37
C HIS A 258 -22.79 22.25 -4.58
N SER A 259 -21.46 22.25 -4.65
CA SER A 259 -20.69 21.66 -5.76
C SER A 259 -19.39 21.06 -5.24
N ILE A 260 -19.36 19.76 -4.94
CA ILE A 260 -18.16 19.11 -4.39
C ILE A 260 -17.14 18.87 -5.50
N VAL A 261 -15.99 19.53 -5.40
CA VAL A 261 -14.87 19.43 -6.37
C VAL A 261 -13.87 18.34 -6.02
N THR A 262 -14.06 17.62 -4.91
CA THR A 262 -13.17 16.55 -4.46
C THR A 262 -12.90 15.53 -5.57
N GLU A 263 -11.62 15.36 -5.89
CA GLU A 263 -11.10 14.34 -6.80
C GLU A 263 -11.18 12.96 -6.14
N ILE A 264 -11.60 11.92 -6.88
CA ILE A 264 -11.54 10.53 -6.43
C ILE A 264 -10.73 9.77 -7.47
N ALA A 265 -9.53 9.34 -7.09
CA ALA A 265 -8.55 8.76 -8.00
C ALA A 265 -7.86 7.54 -7.36
N PRO A 266 -7.32 6.60 -8.16
CA PRO A 266 -6.58 5.48 -7.59
C PRO A 266 -5.35 5.97 -6.83
N SER A 267 -4.99 5.28 -5.75
CA SER A 267 -3.78 5.57 -4.98
C SER A 267 -2.54 5.36 -5.85
N GLY A 268 -1.82 6.44 -6.11
CA GLY A 268 -0.49 6.41 -6.72
C GLY A 268 0.60 6.19 -5.68
N ARG A 269 1.82 6.61 -6.01
CA ARG A 269 2.92 6.63 -5.03
C ARG A 269 2.71 7.77 -4.04
N PHE A 270 2.86 7.47 -2.75
CA PHE A 270 2.89 8.44 -1.68
C PHE A 270 4.34 8.73 -1.27
N TYR A 271 4.69 10.01 -1.17
CA TYR A 271 6.00 10.44 -0.68
C TYR A 271 5.83 11.05 0.71
N PRO A 272 6.34 10.41 1.78
CA PRO A 272 6.30 11.00 3.10
C PRO A 272 6.96 12.37 3.11
N ALA A 273 6.28 13.36 3.69
CA ALA A 273 6.87 14.66 3.92
C ALA A 273 7.95 14.56 5.00
N GLU A 274 8.78 15.60 5.06
CA GLU A 274 9.88 15.76 6.00
C GLU A 274 9.41 15.59 7.46
N GLU A 275 10.28 15.06 8.32
CA GLU A 275 9.93 14.70 9.71
C GLU A 275 9.35 15.87 10.52
N TYR A 276 9.75 17.10 10.20
CA TYR A 276 9.22 18.28 10.87
C TYR A 276 7.73 18.52 10.56
N HIS A 277 7.20 18.08 9.41
CA HIS A 277 5.78 18.17 9.08
C HIS A 277 4.94 17.09 9.79
N GLN A 278 5.55 15.95 10.13
CA GLN A 278 4.84 14.85 10.77
C GLN A 278 4.35 15.26 12.15
N ASP A 279 3.04 15.10 12.42
CA ASP A 279 2.42 15.42 13.70
C ASP A 279 2.66 16.89 14.14
N TYR A 280 2.79 17.81 13.18
CA TYR A 280 3.21 19.19 13.43
C TYR A 280 2.37 19.91 14.51
N LEU A 281 1.03 19.79 14.45
CA LEU A 281 0.13 20.42 15.44
C LEU A 281 0.15 19.73 16.81
N LYS A 282 0.55 18.45 16.89
CA LYS A 282 0.81 17.79 18.18
C LYS A 282 2.12 18.29 18.79
N LYS A 283 3.15 18.49 17.94
CA LYS A 283 4.46 19.03 18.32
C LYS A 283 4.37 20.52 18.69
N ASN A 284 3.48 21.29 18.06
CA ASN A 284 3.30 22.73 18.24
C ASN A 284 1.84 23.10 18.58
N PRO A 285 1.36 22.84 19.81
CA PRO A 285 0.00 23.18 20.22
C PRO A 285 -0.27 24.69 20.08
N GLY A 286 -1.34 25.07 19.39
CA GLY A 286 -1.72 26.47 19.16
C GLY A 286 -1.18 27.10 17.87
N ALA A 287 -0.40 26.35 17.08
CA ALA A 287 -0.08 26.76 15.72
C ALA A 287 -1.34 26.82 14.83
N TYR A 288 -1.24 27.54 13.72
CA TYR A 288 -2.34 27.75 12.78
C TYR A 288 -2.91 26.43 12.25
N SER A 289 -4.24 26.33 12.23
CA SER A 289 -4.99 25.29 11.54
C SER A 289 -6.17 25.91 10.81
N CYS A 290 -6.34 25.57 9.52
CA CYS A 290 -7.52 25.94 8.73
C CYS A 290 -8.66 24.91 8.84
N HIS A 291 -8.45 23.84 9.63
CA HIS A 291 -9.40 22.73 9.79
C HIS A 291 -10.10 22.78 11.14
N TYR A 292 -11.43 22.63 11.09
CA TYR A 292 -12.29 22.52 12.25
C TYR A 292 -13.55 21.75 11.85
N PRO A 293 -14.24 21.05 12.77
CA PRO A 293 -15.49 20.39 12.46
C PRO A 293 -16.57 21.39 12.02
N ARG A 294 -17.20 21.14 10.89
CA ARG A 294 -18.20 22.02 10.25
C ARG A 294 -19.61 21.43 10.32
N TRP A 295 -19.94 20.71 11.40
CA TRP A 295 -21.21 19.99 11.56
C TRP A 295 -22.43 20.85 11.22
#